data_AF-A0AAJ0NHC1-F1
#
_entry.id   AF-A0AAJ0NHC1-F1
#
_cell.length_a   1.000
_cell.length_b   1.000
_cell.length_c   1.000
_cell.angle_alpha   90.00
_cell.angle_beta   90.00
_cell.angle_gamma   90.00
#
_symmetry.space_group_name_H-M   'P 1'
#
loop_
_entity.id
_entity.type
_entity.pdbx_description
1 polymer ?
#
loop_
_entity_poly.entity_id
_entity_poly.type
_entity_poly.pdbx_seq_one_letter_code
_entity_poly.pdbx_strand_id
1 'polypeptide(L)' 'MNHDTTQSDWRTVANFLAKHNYVSIVKGLVYHFTAIEDEEILDKIYEDFMNDDCITTVLNKDLQTIINHYLSK' A
#
# COMPACT_ATOMS: atom_id res chain seq x y z
N MET A 1 21.26 -26.20 -12.32
CA MET A 1 21.05 -25.20 -11.26
C MET A 1 19.76 -24.47 -11.64
N ASN A 2 18.65 -24.82 -11.00
CA ASN A 2 17.32 -24.35 -11.39
C ASN A 2 17.15 -22.90 -10.93
N HIS A 3 16.88 -22.00 -11.88
CA HIS A 3 16.31 -20.70 -11.56
C HIS A 3 14.82 -20.90 -11.31
N ASP A 4 14.48 -21.26 -10.07
CA ASP A 4 13.15 -21.02 -9.54
C ASP A 4 12.97 -19.49 -9.52
N THR A 5 12.44 -18.96 -10.62
CA THR A 5 12.03 -17.58 -10.70
C THR A 5 10.91 -17.42 -9.69
N THR A 6 11.24 -16.86 -8.52
CA THR A 6 10.27 -16.23 -7.63
C THR A 6 9.59 -15.14 -8.47
N GLN A 7 8.51 -15.52 -9.15
CA GLN A 7 7.65 -14.63 -9.89
C GLN A 7 7.09 -13.68 -8.83
N SER A 8 7.69 -12.51 -8.72
CA SER A 8 7.55 -11.66 -7.55
C SER A 8 6.06 -11.41 -7.23
N ASP A 9 5.64 -11.80 -6.02
CA ASP A 9 4.26 -11.79 -5.52
C ASP A 9 3.57 -10.43 -5.65
N TRP A 10 4.33 -9.34 -5.81
CA TRP A 10 3.79 -8.00 -5.92
C TRP A 10 2.83 -7.82 -7.10
N ARG A 11 2.97 -8.58 -8.20
CA ARG A 11 2.00 -8.53 -9.31
C ARG A 11 0.66 -9.15 -8.94
N THR A 12 0.69 -10.21 -8.15
CA THR A 12 -0.51 -10.86 -7.62
C THR A 12 -1.20 -9.96 -6.60
N VAL A 13 -0.42 -9.37 -5.69
CA VAL A 13 -0.89 -8.38 -4.72
C VAL A 13 -1.47 -7.16 -5.46
N ALA A 14 -0.77 -6.58 -6.44
CA ALA A 14 -1.26 -5.44 -7.21
C ALA A 14 -2.57 -5.74 -7.97
N ASN A 15 -2.70 -6.92 -8.58
CA ASN A 15 -3.93 -7.32 -9.27
C ASN A 15 -5.10 -7.57 -8.30
N PHE A 16 -4.82 -8.01 -7.08
CA PHE A 16 -5.82 -8.13 -6.02
C PHE A 16 -6.25 -6.74 -5.56
N LEU A 17 -5.29 -5.90 -5.17
CA LEU A 17 -5.52 -4.53 -4.72
C LEU A 17 -6.27 -3.68 -5.77
N ALA A 18 -5.97 -3.83 -7.07
CA ALA A 18 -6.64 -3.10 -8.15
C ALA A 18 -8.15 -3.37 -8.27
N LYS A 19 -8.67 -4.45 -7.68
CA LYS A 19 -10.10 -4.79 -7.67
C LYS A 19 -10.85 -4.22 -6.47
N HIS A 20 -10.13 -3.64 -5.51
CA HIS A 20 -10.68 -3.13 -4.26
C HIS A 20 -10.58 -1.60 -4.21
N ASN A 21 -11.51 -0.96 -3.49
CA ASN A 21 -11.41 0.47 -3.26
C ASN A 21 -10.19 0.79 -2.37
N TYR A 22 -9.72 2.04 -2.44
CA TYR A 22 -8.54 2.50 -1.72
C TYR A 22 -8.59 2.18 -0.22
N VAL A 23 -9.77 2.30 0.41
CA VAL A 23 -9.99 1.99 1.83
C VAL A 23 -9.65 0.53 2.12
N SER A 24 -10.21 -0.41 1.35
CA SER A 24 -9.98 -1.84 1.49
C SER A 24 -8.52 -2.23 1.24
N ILE A 25 -7.81 -1.51 0.36
CA ILE A 25 -6.37 -1.72 0.10
C ILE A 25 -5.56 -1.38 1.35
N VAL A 26 -5.77 -0.19 1.91
CA VAL A 26 -5.03 0.27 3.09
C VAL A 26 -5.30 -0.63 4.29
N LYS A 27 -6.57 -0.95 4.57
CA LYS A 27 -6.95 -1.88 5.65
C LYS A 27 -6.37 -3.28 5.44
N GLY A 28 -6.39 -3.80 4.22
CA GLY A 28 -5.82 -5.11 3.89
C GLY A 28 -4.30 -5.18 4.08
N LEU A 29 -3.58 -4.09 3.80
CA LEU A 29 -2.15 -3.99 4.09
C LEU A 29 -1.88 -3.97 5.60
N VAL A 30 -2.65 -3.18 6.36
CA VAL A 30 -2.54 -3.14 7.83
C VAL A 30 -2.79 -4.53 8.42
N TYR A 31 -3.86 -5.22 8.00
CA TYR A 31 -4.15 -6.60 8.40
C TYR A 31 -2.97 -7.53 8.11
N HIS A 32 -2.42 -7.52 6.89
CA HIS A 32 -1.35 -8.43 6.48
C HIS A 32 -0.08 -8.28 7.33
N PHE A 33 0.29 -7.06 7.69
CA PHE A 33 1.53 -6.81 8.45
C PHE A 33 1.36 -6.91 9.97
N THR A 34 0.13 -6.73 10.49
CA THR A 34 -0.12 -6.61 11.93
C THR A 34 -0.99 -7.73 12.51
N ALA A 35 -1.66 -8.52 11.65
CA ALA A 35 -2.66 -9.52 12.02
C ALA A 35 -3.84 -8.97 12.84
N ILE A 36 -4.15 -7.67 12.75
CA ILE A 36 -5.32 -7.05 13.41
C ILE A 36 -6.60 -7.44 12.66
N GLU A 37 -7.37 -8.37 13.22
CA GLU A 37 -8.66 -8.84 12.67
C GLU A 37 -9.85 -7.94 12.99
N ASP A 38 -9.73 -7.03 13.95
CA ASP A 38 -10.81 -6.16 14.39
C ASP A 38 -11.05 -5.02 13.38
N GLU A 39 -12.18 -5.09 12.68
CA GLU A 39 -12.55 -4.13 11.64
C GLU A 39 -12.72 -2.70 12.20
N GLU A 40 -13.18 -2.53 13.44
CA GLU A 40 -13.36 -1.20 14.05
C GLU A 40 -12.00 -0.55 14.34
N ILE A 41 -10.99 -1.37 14.68
CA ILE A 41 -9.61 -0.91 14.85
C ILE A 41 -9.01 -0.56 13.48
N LEU A 42 -9.26 -1.37 12.45
CA LEU A 42 -8.81 -1.07 11.08
C LEU A 42 -9.45 0.21 10.52
N ASP A 43 -10.72 0.47 10.84
CA ASP A 43 -11.41 1.73 10.53
C ASP A 43 -10.73 2.93 11.17
N LYS A 44 -10.45 2.88 12.48
CA LYS A 44 -9.77 3.97 13.19
C LYS A 44 -8.37 4.23 12.64
N ILE A 45 -7.60 3.18 12.34
CA ILE A 45 -6.28 3.32 11.73
C ILE A 45 -6.37 3.98 10.35
N TYR A 46 -7.35 3.60 9.53
CA TYR A 46 -7.56 4.22 8.23
C TYR A 46 -7.98 5.70 8.36
N GLU A 47 -8.90 6.00 9.28
CA GLU A 47 -9.32 7.38 9.56
C GLU A 47 -8.13 8.23 10.02
N ASP A 48 -7.35 7.77 11.00
CA ASP A 48 -6.16 8.46 11.50
C ASP A 48 -5.09 8.65 10.42
N PHE A 49 -4.87 7.64 9.57
CA PHE A 49 -3.95 7.72 8.43
C PHE A 49 -4.38 8.78 7.40
N MET A 50 -5.68 8.94 7.18
CA MET A 50 -6.24 9.92 6.24
C MET A 50 -6.31 11.33 6.81
N ASN A 51 -6.49 11.48 8.13
CA ASN A 51 -6.79 12.76 8.76
C ASN A 51 -5.55 13.54 9.21
N ASP A 52 -4.38 12.89 9.25
CA ASP A 52 -3.15 13.49 9.77
C ASP A 52 -2.07 13.55 8.68
N ASP A 53 -1.13 14.49 8.80
CA ASP A 53 0.04 14.72 7.91
C ASP A 53 0.94 13.47 7.69
N CYS A 54 0.55 12.31 8.22
CA CYS A 54 1.03 10.98 7.84
C CYS A 54 0.93 10.72 6.34
N ILE A 55 -0.22 10.97 5.69
CA ILE A 55 -0.34 10.70 4.25
C ILE A 55 0.57 11.63 3.45
N THR A 56 0.68 12.90 3.85
CA THR A 56 1.56 13.87 3.18
C THR A 56 3.02 13.49 3.34
N THR A 57 3.42 12.88 4.46
CA THR A 57 4.78 12.37 4.71
C THR A 57 5.14 11.18 3.81
N VAL A 58 4.24 10.19 3.67
CA VAL A 58 4.44 9.02 2.80
C VAL A 58 4.51 9.44 1.32
N LEU A 59 3.70 10.43 0.94
CA LEU A 59 3.68 10.96 -0.42
C LEU A 59 4.88 11.88 -0.75
N ASN A 60 5.70 12.29 0.23
CA ASN A 60 6.63 13.41 0.06
C ASN A 60 7.95 13.07 -0.64
N LYS A 61 8.66 11.98 -0.34
CA LYS A 61 10.02 11.78 -0.87
C LYS A 61 10.15 10.67 -1.90
N ASP A 62 9.70 9.47 -1.56
CA ASP A 62 9.86 8.32 -2.46
C ASP A 62 8.93 8.43 -3.67
N LEU A 63 7.68 8.84 -3.43
CA LEU A 63 6.74 9.07 -4.52
C LEU A 63 7.15 10.25 -5.40
N GLN A 64 7.66 11.35 -4.84
CA GLN A 64 8.19 12.45 -5.64
C GLN A 64 9.37 12.00 -6.51
N THR A 65 10.24 11.13 -6.01
CA THR A 65 11.35 10.57 -6.80
C THR A 65 10.83 9.76 -7.99
N ILE A 66 9.81 8.93 -7.79
CA ILE A 66 9.16 8.15 -8.85
C ILE A 66 8.46 9.07 -9.85
N ILE A 67 7.69 10.05 -9.37
CA ILE A 67 7.00 11.03 -10.21
C ILE A 67 8.02 11.79 -11.08
N ASN A 68 9.11 12.27 -10.48
CA ASN A 68 10.16 12.99 -11.19
C ASN A 68 10.83 12.11 -12.25
N HIS A 69 11.04 10.81 -11.99
CA HIS A 69 11.57 9.89 -12.99
C HIS A 69 10.71 9.82 -14.27
N TYR A 70 9.38 9.89 -14.14
CA TYR A 70 8.46 9.86 -15.29
C TYR A 70 8.19 11.25 -15.89
N LEU A 71 8.26 12.32 -15.09
CA LEU A 71 8.03 13.70 -15.53
C LEU A 71 9.27 14.38 -16.13
N SER A 72 10.48 13.92 -15.81
CA SER A 72 11.75 14.49 -16.31
C SER A 72 12.06 14.06 -17.75
N LYS A 73 11.04 14.11 -18.61
CA LYS A 73 11.16 13.84 -20.04
C LYS A 73 11.81 15.00 -20.78
#